data_AF-A0A839IKU3-F1
#
_entry.id   AF-A0A839IKU3-F1
#
_cell.length_a   1.000
_cell.length_b   1.000
_cell.length_c   1.000
_cell.angle_alpha   90.00
_cell.angle_beta   90.00
_cell.angle_gamma   90.00
#
_symmetry.space_group_name_H-M   'P 1'
#
loop_
_entity.id
_entity.type
_entity.pdbx_description
1 polymer ?
#
loop_
_entity_poly.entity_id
_entity_poly.type
_entity_poly.pdbx_seq_one_letter_code
_entity_poly.pdbx_strand_id
1 'polypeptide(L)'
;MKTRSTEEIIRHALQKELSVLSRAKDKARQTSEDYINAHTELSETMKEFQAELDKKVPCPNKLVEINKRTKYFDSLTRKNPDAIFDKEHTTRHEHDALASYLTFKYKAQS
;
A
#
# COMPACT_ATOMS: atom_id res chain seq x y z
N MET A 1 32.24 -29.86 -11.93
CA MET A 1 31.20 -28.91 -11.49
C MET A 1 30.82 -28.04 -12.68
N LYS A 2 29.53 -27.97 -13.07
CA LYS A 2 29.10 -26.95 -14.04
C LYS A 2 29.03 -25.61 -13.31
N THR A 3 30.00 -24.74 -13.55
CA THR A 3 29.97 -23.35 -13.08
C THR A 3 28.90 -22.61 -13.86
N ARG A 4 27.97 -21.96 -13.15
CA ARG A 4 27.02 -21.04 -13.78
C ARG A 4 27.77 -19.91 -14.47
N SER A 5 27.30 -19.48 -15.63
CA SER A 5 27.85 -18.30 -16.28
C SER A 5 27.56 -17.06 -15.45
N THR A 6 28.39 -16.03 -15.58
CA THR A 6 28.17 -14.72 -14.93
C THR A 6 26.76 -14.18 -15.24
N GLU A 7 26.26 -14.40 -16.45
CA GLU A 7 24.92 -13.98 -16.86
C GLU A 7 23.80 -14.72 -16.13
N GLU A 8 23.95 -16.03 -15.92
CA GLU A 8 22.99 -16.82 -15.14
C GLU A 8 22.96 -16.38 -13.67
N ILE A 9 24.11 -16.00 -13.10
CA ILE A 9 24.21 -15.47 -11.74
C ILE A 9 23.48 -14.13 -11.64
N ILE A 10 23.73 -13.21 -12.58
CA ILE A 10 23.09 -11.90 -12.64
C ILE A 10 21.57 -12.05 -12.81
N ARG A 11 21.12 -12.89 -13.74
CA ARG A 11 19.69 -13.14 -13.97
C ARG A 11 19.00 -13.64 -12.72
N HIS A 12 19.62 -14.60 -12.01
CA HIS A 12 19.06 -15.15 -10.77
C HIS A 12 18.97 -14.10 -9.65
N ALA A 13 19.97 -13.23 -9.53
CA ALA A 13 19.95 -12.14 -8.55
C ALA A 13 18.81 -11.14 -8.84
N LEU A 14 18.67 -10.71 -10.10
CA LEU A 14 17.61 -9.79 -10.52
C LEU A 14 16.21 -10.40 -10.35
N GLN A 15 16.05 -11.71 -10.59
CA GLN A 15 14.77 -12.40 -10.34
C GLN A 15 14.40 -12.42 -8.85
N LYS A 16 15.39 -12.59 -7.96
CA LYS A 16 15.15 -12.47 -6.51
C LYS A 16 14.73 -11.06 -6.13
N GLU A 17 15.40 -10.05 -6.67
CA GLU A 17 15.07 -8.65 -6.43
C GLU A 17 13.66 -8.30 -6.91
N LEU A 18 13.26 -8.80 -8.09
CA LEU A 18 11.89 -8.65 -8.60
C LEU A 18 10.85 -9.27 -7.65
N SER A 19 11.16 -10.43 -7.05
CA SER A 19 10.26 -11.05 -6.05
C SER A 19 10.12 -10.20 -4.79
N VAL A 20 11.21 -9.56 -4.33
CA VAL A 20 11.18 -8.64 -3.19
C VAL A 20 10.35 -7.39 -3.52
N LEU A 21 10.57 -6.79 -4.68
CA LEU A 21 9.81 -5.62 -5.15
C LEU A 21 8.32 -5.93 -5.33
N SER A 22 7.98 -7.13 -5.82
CA SER A 22 6.58 -7.57 -5.95
C SER A 22 5.86 -7.56 -4.59
N ARG A 23 6.48 -8.14 -3.55
CA ARG A 23 5.94 -8.10 -2.19
C ARG A 23 5.85 -6.69 -1.61
N ALA A 24 6.84 -5.84 -1.91
CA ALA A 24 6.85 -4.45 -1.46
C ALA A 24 5.72 -3.65 -2.10
N LYS A 25 5.49 -3.84 -3.41
CA LYS A 25 4.41 -3.25 -4.19
C LYS A 25 3.04 -3.67 -3.64
N ASP A 26 2.83 -4.98 -3.43
CA ASP A 26 1.55 -5.48 -2.90
C ASP A 26 1.26 -4.91 -1.50
N LYS A 27 2.28 -4.83 -0.65
CA LYS A 27 2.15 -4.21 0.68
C LYS A 27 1.85 -2.71 0.61
N ALA A 28 2.50 -1.98 -0.30
CA ALA A 28 2.25 -0.56 -0.48
C ALA A 28 0.81 -0.31 -0.97
N ARG A 29 0.34 -1.10 -1.95
CA ARG A 29 -1.04 -1.06 -2.42
C ARG A 29 -2.04 -1.32 -1.30
N GLN A 30 -1.82 -2.37 -0.50
CA GLN A 30 -2.69 -2.66 0.64
C GLN A 30 -2.73 -1.49 1.63
N THR A 31 -1.60 -0.83 1.88
CA THR A 31 -1.54 0.32 2.79
C THR A 31 -2.36 1.51 2.25
N SER A 32 -2.31 1.76 0.93
CA SER A 32 -3.16 2.78 0.28
C SER A 32 -4.64 2.44 0.35
N GLU A 33 -5.01 1.18 0.09
CA GLU A 33 -6.39 0.70 0.19
C GLU A 33 -6.91 0.83 1.64
N ASP A 34 -6.13 0.40 2.63
CA ASP A 34 -6.47 0.52 4.05
C ASP A 34 -6.66 1.99 4.47
N TYR A 35 -5.85 2.91 3.94
CA TYR A 35 -5.99 4.34 4.19
C TYR A 35 -7.30 4.89 3.60
N ILE A 36 -7.63 4.57 2.35
CA ILE A 36 -8.86 5.02 1.69
C ILE A 36 -10.09 4.50 2.45
N ASN A 37 -10.06 3.23 2.86
CA ASN A 37 -11.15 2.60 3.61
C ASN A 37 -11.31 3.28 4.97
N ALA A 38 -10.22 3.47 5.72
CA ALA A 38 -10.24 4.14 7.03
C ALA A 38 -10.77 5.58 6.94
N HIS A 39 -10.36 6.33 5.91
CA HIS A 39 -10.86 7.68 5.67
C HIS A 39 -12.37 7.69 5.38
N THR A 40 -12.83 6.78 4.51
CA THR A 40 -14.24 6.66 4.12
C THR A 40 -15.09 6.31 5.32
N GLU A 41 -14.69 5.28 6.05
CA GLU A 41 -15.34 4.83 7.28
C GLU A 41 -15.42 5.94 8.33
N LEU A 42 -14.34 6.69 8.56
CA LEU A 42 -14.35 7.82 9.50
C LEU A 42 -15.31 8.92 9.03
N SER A 43 -15.30 9.25 7.74
CA SER A 43 -16.18 10.26 7.14
C SER A 43 -17.66 9.90 7.30
N GLU A 44 -18.02 8.64 7.05
CA GLU A 44 -19.39 8.13 7.21
C GLU A 44 -19.84 8.21 8.67
N THR A 45 -19.03 7.71 9.62
CA THR A 45 -19.37 7.77 11.05
C THR A 45 -19.54 9.21 11.52
N MET A 46 -18.70 10.14 11.05
CA MET A 46 -18.83 11.56 11.39
C MET A 46 -20.11 12.18 10.83
N LYS A 47 -20.52 11.85 9.60
CA LYS A 47 -21.79 12.29 9.01
C LYS A 47 -22.99 11.77 9.81
N GLU A 48 -22.97 10.49 10.17
CA GLU A 48 -24.06 9.92 10.95
C GLU A 48 -24.14 10.51 12.37
N PHE A 49 -22.99 10.75 13.00
CA PHE A 49 -22.93 11.40 14.30
C PHE A 49 -23.48 12.83 14.24
N GLN A 50 -23.14 13.59 13.19
CA GLN A 50 -23.71 14.92 12.97
C GLN A 50 -25.24 14.87 12.81
N ALA A 51 -25.76 13.92 12.03
CA ALA A 51 -27.20 13.76 11.84
C ALA A 51 -27.95 13.39 13.14
N GLU A 52 -27.31 12.66 14.05
CA GLU A 52 -27.87 12.33 15.37
C GLU A 52 -27.83 13.51 16.34
N LEU A 53 -26.75 14.31 16.29
CA LEU A 53 -26.66 15.57 17.02
C LEU A 53 -27.77 16.55 16.59
N ASP A 54 -28.02 16.66 15.29
CA ASP A 54 -29.09 17.52 14.75
C ASP A 54 -30.48 17.09 15.24
N LYS A 55 -30.67 15.79 15.46
CA LYS A 55 -31.88 15.20 16.06
C LYS A 55 -31.92 15.27 17.59
N LYS A 56 -30.89 15.84 18.24
CA LYS A 56 -30.70 15.90 19.71
C LYS A 56 -30.75 14.52 20.37
N VAL A 57 -30.33 13.47 19.66
CA VAL A 57 -30.26 12.11 20.21
C VAL A 57 -28.89 11.91 20.87
N PRO A 58 -28.82 11.54 22.16
CA PRO A 58 -27.55 11.25 22.82
C PRO A 58 -26.97 9.92 22.30
N CYS A 59 -25.76 10.00 21.73
CA CYS A 59 -25.12 8.86 21.06
C CYS A 59 -23.67 8.59 21.55
N PRO A 60 -23.48 8.25 22.83
CA PRO A 60 -22.15 8.02 23.42
C PRO A 60 -21.38 6.88 22.73
N ASN A 61 -22.08 5.88 22.20
CA ASN A 61 -21.45 4.76 21.48
C ASN A 61 -20.76 5.21 20.18
N LYS A 62 -21.34 6.18 19.46
CA LYS A 62 -20.71 6.73 18.24
C LYS A 62 -19.48 7.57 18.54
N LEU A 63 -19.48 8.30 19.65
CA LEU A 63 -18.30 9.06 20.08
C LEU A 63 -17.11 8.11 20.36
N VAL A 64 -17.38 6.95 20.98
CA VAL A 64 -16.37 5.91 21.19
C VAL A 64 -15.88 5.33 19.86
N GLU A 65 -16.78 5.09 18.92
CA GLU A 65 -16.46 4.59 17.59
C GLU A 65 -15.60 5.58 16.78
N ILE A 66 -15.97 6.86 16.75
CA ILE A 66 -15.19 7.93 16.11
C ILE A 66 -13.77 7.98 16.68
N ASN A 67 -13.63 7.92 18.01
CA ASN A 67 -12.31 7.92 18.65
C ASN A 67 -11.47 6.70 18.25
N LYS A 68 -12.07 5.52 18.09
CA LYS A 68 -11.36 4.32 17.62
C LYS A 68 -10.93 4.47 16.15
N ARG A 69 -11.85 4.89 15.27
CA ARG A 69 -11.58 5.09 13.83
C ARG A 69 -10.52 6.17 13.60
N THR A 70 -10.57 7.27 14.35
CA THR A 70 -9.58 8.35 14.29
C THR A 70 -8.19 7.86 14.68
N LYS A 71 -8.06 7.13 15.80
CA LYS A 71 -6.77 6.55 16.21
C LYS A 71 -6.21 5.57 15.18
N TYR A 72 -7.07 4.78 14.54
CA TYR A 72 -6.66 3.86 13.49
C TYR A 72 -6.17 4.63 12.25
N PHE A 73 -6.93 5.63 11.78
CA PHE A 73 -6.56 6.51 10.68
C PHE A 73 -5.21 7.21 10.93
N ASP A 74 -5.01 7.76 12.13
CA ASP A 74 -3.75 8.39 12.53
C ASP A 74 -2.57 7.41 12.52
N SER A 75 -2.83 6.14 12.88
CA SER A 75 -1.81 5.09 12.88
C SER A 75 -1.30 4.75 11.47
N LEU A 76 -2.16 4.91 10.45
CA LEU A 76 -1.82 4.69 9.05
C LEU A 76 -0.98 5.84 8.47
N THR A 77 -1.28 7.08 8.85
CA THR A 77 -0.64 8.26 8.23
C THR A 77 0.73 8.60 8.79
N ARG A 78 1.07 8.20 10.04
CA ARG A 78 2.35 8.54 10.72
C ARG A 78 2.90 9.92 10.30
N LYS A 79 2.03 10.94 10.33
CA LYS A 79 2.26 12.36 10.01
C LYS A 79 2.33 12.80 8.53
N ASN A 80 2.29 11.90 7.53
CA ASN A 80 2.21 12.30 6.13
C ASN A 80 1.39 11.32 5.26
N PRO A 81 0.12 11.64 4.92
CA PRO A 81 -0.71 10.82 4.03
C PRO A 81 -0.14 10.66 2.61
N ASP A 82 0.49 11.70 2.07
CA ASP A 82 1.03 11.69 0.70
C ASP A 82 2.13 10.64 0.55
N ALA A 83 2.89 10.41 1.63
CA ALA A 83 3.94 9.39 1.66
C ALA A 83 3.42 7.95 1.45
N ILE A 84 2.14 7.69 1.71
CA ILE A 84 1.52 6.38 1.43
C ILE A 84 1.44 6.16 -0.08
N PHE A 85 0.86 7.13 -0.79
CA PHE A 85 0.66 7.08 -2.24
C PHE A 85 1.97 7.23 -3.01
N ASP A 86 2.90 8.07 -2.53
CA ASP A 86 4.24 8.20 -3.10
C ASP A 86 4.99 6.86 -3.03
N LYS A 87 4.84 6.13 -1.92
CA LYS A 87 5.46 4.83 -1.74
C LYS A 87 4.83 3.76 -2.65
N GLU A 88 3.50 3.75 -2.78
CA GLU A 88 2.82 2.88 -3.74
C GLU A 88 3.29 3.15 -5.17
N HIS A 89 3.33 4.43 -5.56
CA HIS A 89 3.78 4.84 -6.88
C HIS A 89 5.22 4.41 -7.15
N THR A 90 6.13 4.72 -6.22
CA THR A 90 7.56 4.39 -6.34
C THR A 90 7.79 2.89 -6.44
N THR A 91 7.22 2.11 -5.52
CA THR A 91 7.41 0.64 -5.52
C THR A 91 6.82 -0.04 -6.75
N ARG A 92 5.68 0.46 -7.26
CA ARG A 92 5.11 0.02 -8.53
C ARG A 92 6.07 0.33 -9.68
N HIS A 93 6.58 1.55 -9.75
CA HIS A 93 7.48 1.98 -10.83
C HIS A 93 8.78 1.15 -10.85
N GLU A 94 9.41 0.94 -9.69
CA GLU A 94 10.61 0.11 -9.56
C GLU A 94 10.38 -1.34 -9.98
N HIS A 95 9.26 -1.92 -9.53
CA HIS A 95 8.87 -3.27 -9.93
C HIS A 95 8.71 -3.38 -11.45
N ASP A 96 7.97 -2.46 -12.05
CA ASP A 96 7.64 -2.51 -13.47
C ASP A 96 8.88 -2.26 -14.33
N ALA A 97 9.76 -1.34 -13.93
CA ALA A 97 11.04 -1.09 -14.60
C ALA A 97 11.93 -2.35 -14.61
N LEU A 98 12.06 -3.04 -13.47
CA LEU A 98 12.86 -4.26 -13.39
C LEU A 98 12.22 -5.43 -14.15
N ALA A 99 10.89 -5.57 -14.09
CA ALA A 99 10.16 -6.58 -14.85
C ALA A 99 10.33 -6.39 -16.36
N SER A 100 10.23 -5.14 -16.83
CA SER A 100 10.50 -4.77 -18.22
C SER A 100 11.94 -5.08 -18.59
N TYR A 101 12.93 -4.67 -17.79
CA TYR A 101 14.34 -4.96 -18.05
C TYR A 101 14.61 -6.47 -18.20
N LEU A 102 14.10 -7.28 -17.27
CA LEU A 102 14.25 -8.74 -17.31
C LEU A 102 13.60 -9.34 -18.55
N THR A 103 12.44 -8.81 -18.96
CA THR A 103 11.73 -9.23 -20.16
C THR A 103 12.55 -8.90 -21.41
N PHE A 104 13.02 -7.66 -21.57
CA PHE A 104 13.80 -7.26 -22.74
C PHE A 104 15.14 -7.98 -22.84
N LYS A 105 15.85 -8.12 -21.72
CA LYS A 105 17.22 -8.67 -21.73
C LYS A 105 17.27 -10.19 -21.81
N TYR A 106 16.34 -10.91 -21.18
CA TYR A 106 16.43 -12.36 -21.02
C TYR A 106 15.28 -13.15 -21.65
N LYS A 107 14.22 -12.48 -22.14
CA LYS A 107 13.10 -13.13 -22.86
C LYS A 107 13.26 -13.06 -24.38
N ALA A 108 14.15 -12.21 -24.89
CA ALA A 108 14.52 -12.15 -26.31
C ALA A 108 15.56 -13.21 -26.74
N GLN A 109 15.98 -14.09 -25.82
CA GLN A 109 17.01 -15.12 -26.04
C GLN A 109 16.47 -16.56 -26.00
N SER A 110 15.14 -16.74 -26.00
CA SER A 110 14.47 -18.06 -26.00
C SER A 110 13.72 -18.32 -27.28
#